data_AF-A0AA96X010-F1
#
_entry.id   AF-A0AA96X010-F1
#
_cell.length_a   1.000
_cell.length_b   1.000
_cell.length_c   1.000
_cell.angle_alpha   90.00
_cell.angle_beta   90.00
_cell.angle_gamma   90.00
#
_symmetry.space_group_name_H-M   'P 1'
#
loop_
_entity.id
_entity.type
_entity.pdbx_description
1 polymer ?
#
loop_
_entity_poly.entity_id
_entity_poly.type
_entity_poly.pdbx_seq_one_letter_code
_entity_poly.pdbx_strand_id
1 'polypeptide(L)'
;MQTQEPIVYQGQFGEFSIDDHDRQGVILYRSGLAIAALSFAIAVGLAFSQNFAWITPLYFVFWTALGVSLFTIHIYLKPLHLALQAFWAIGGLASIGMLLLSSEPLALYVYQHPITIFGIGFTFAALTGIFFKEAFCFNRFETKFLTPIVPSLLLGHLSGILPLVWEQVLLGGWAVLFAIFAIRKLIQPIPPDIGDKSVFEYLKHKQA
;
A
#
# COMPACT_ATOMS: atom_id res chain seq x y z
N MET A 1 -25.76 -21.01 -17.92
CA MET A 1 -25.42 -19.82 -17.11
C MET A 1 -26.24 -18.67 -17.66
N GLN A 2 -27.16 -18.09 -16.88
CA GLN A 2 -27.83 -16.83 -17.27
C GLN A 2 -26.78 -15.73 -17.21
N THR A 3 -26.41 -15.17 -18.36
CA THR A 3 -25.70 -13.89 -18.45
C THR A 3 -26.65 -12.83 -17.91
N GLN A 4 -26.45 -12.41 -16.65
CA GLN A 4 -27.12 -11.23 -16.12
C GLN A 4 -26.79 -10.05 -17.03
N GLU A 5 -27.81 -9.27 -17.40
CA GLU A 5 -27.58 -8.04 -18.16
C GLU A 5 -26.64 -7.12 -17.37
N PRO A 6 -25.67 -6.47 -18.06
CA PRO A 6 -24.70 -5.63 -17.39
C PRO A 6 -25.39 -4.44 -16.73
N ILE A 7 -25.13 -4.23 -15.44
CA ILE A 7 -25.62 -3.06 -14.71
C ILE A 7 -24.96 -1.81 -15.33
N VAL A 8 -25.80 -0.90 -15.83
CA VAL A 8 -25.37 0.38 -16.40
C VAL A 8 -25.40 1.45 -15.30
N TYR A 9 -24.30 2.18 -15.17
CA TYR A 9 -24.12 3.29 -14.24
C TYR A 9 -24.13 4.60 -15.01
N GLN A 10 -24.67 5.65 -14.40
CA GLN A 10 -24.57 7.02 -14.92
C GLN A 10 -23.29 7.68 -14.38
N GLY A 11 -22.33 7.94 -15.27
CA GLY A 11 -21.10 8.66 -14.97
C GLY A 11 -21.21 10.16 -15.26
N GLN A 12 -20.15 10.91 -14.95
CA GLN A 12 -20.05 12.35 -15.18
C GLN A 12 -19.99 12.71 -16.67
N PHE A 13 -19.40 11.86 -17.51
CA PHE A 13 -19.21 12.08 -18.94
C PHE A 13 -19.99 11.10 -19.82
N GLY A 14 -20.88 10.29 -19.24
CA GLY A 14 -21.71 9.33 -19.96
C GLY A 14 -21.97 8.06 -19.17
N GLU A 15 -22.75 7.16 -19.77
CA GLU A 15 -23.03 5.83 -19.21
C GLU A 15 -21.79 4.94 -19.26
N PHE A 16 -21.61 4.11 -18.23
CA PHE A 16 -20.58 3.08 -18.23
C PHE A 16 -21.08 1.79 -17.58
N SER A 17 -20.45 0.67 -17.92
CA SER A 17 -20.70 -0.61 -17.27
C SER A 17 -19.41 -1.15 -16.64
N ILE A 18 -19.61 -1.98 -15.61
CA ILE A 18 -18.53 -2.67 -14.90
C ILE A 18 -18.53 -4.12 -15.36
N ASP A 19 -17.41 -4.56 -15.94
CA ASP A 19 -17.25 -5.92 -16.43
C ASP A 19 -16.57 -6.84 -15.39
N ASP A 20 -16.42 -8.11 -15.74
CA ASP A 20 -15.78 -9.10 -14.85
C ASP A 20 -14.28 -8.85 -14.67
N HIS A 21 -13.62 -8.22 -15.65
CA HIS A 21 -12.20 -7.89 -15.55
C HIS A 21 -11.97 -6.78 -14.52
N ASP A 22 -12.81 -5.74 -14.52
CA ASP A 22 -12.81 -4.68 -13.51
C ASP A 22 -12.98 -5.27 -12.10
N ARG A 23 -13.91 -6.21 -11.95
CA ARG A 23 -14.19 -6.90 -10.67
C ARG A 23 -13.00 -7.74 -10.22
N GLN A 24 -12.40 -8.52 -11.12
CA GLN A 24 -11.20 -9.31 -10.84
C GLN A 24 -10.03 -8.41 -10.42
N GLY A 25 -9.85 -7.26 -11.08
CA GLY A 25 -8.86 -6.26 -10.70
C GLY A 25 -9.03 -5.81 -9.25
N VAL A 26 -10.26 -5.46 -8.83
CA VAL A 26 -10.53 -5.08 -7.43
C VAL A 26 -10.28 -6.22 -6.45
N ILE A 27 -10.64 -7.46 -6.81
CA ILE A 27 -10.40 -8.63 -5.96
C ILE A 27 -8.89 -8.84 -5.73
N LEU A 28 -8.08 -8.79 -6.80
CA LEU A 28 -6.63 -8.90 -6.72
C LEU A 28 -6.03 -7.76 -5.88
N TYR A 29 -6.49 -6.53 -6.12
CA TYR A 29 -6.08 -5.36 -5.36
C TYR A 29 -6.29 -5.56 -3.85
N ARG A 30 -7.51 -5.92 -3.46
CA ARG A 30 -7.87 -6.10 -2.04
C ARG A 30 -7.16 -7.29 -1.41
N SER A 31 -6.99 -8.38 -2.16
CA SER A 31 -6.29 -9.58 -1.69
C SER A 31 -4.81 -9.29 -1.45
N GLY A 32 -4.14 -8.60 -2.39
CA GLY A 32 -2.76 -8.14 -2.21
C GLY A 32 -2.62 -7.23 -0.99
N LEU A 33 -3.54 -6.28 -0.81
CA LEU A 33 -3.53 -5.39 0.34
C LEU A 33 -3.74 -6.13 1.68
N ALA A 34 -4.60 -7.14 1.71
CA ALA A 34 -4.83 -7.98 2.89
C ALA A 34 -3.62 -8.84 3.24
N ILE A 35 -2.98 -9.46 2.24
CA ILE A 35 -1.74 -10.22 2.43
C ILE A 35 -0.62 -9.30 2.94
N ALA A 36 -0.49 -8.11 2.36
CA ALA A 36 0.48 -7.10 2.81
C ALA A 36 0.23 -6.68 4.28
N ALA A 37 -1.01 -6.42 4.66
CA ALA A 37 -1.34 -6.06 6.04
C ALA A 37 -1.04 -7.20 7.02
N LEU A 38 -1.36 -8.45 6.64
CA LEU A 38 -1.12 -9.62 7.47
C LEU A 38 0.38 -9.88 7.67
N SER A 39 1.17 -9.88 6.59
CA SER A 39 2.62 -10.10 6.69
C SER A 39 3.30 -8.99 7.49
N PHE A 40 2.86 -7.74 7.32
CA PHE A 40 3.34 -6.61 8.11
C PHE A 40 3.00 -6.77 9.61
N ALA A 41 1.76 -7.12 9.94
CA ALA A 41 1.35 -7.31 11.34
C ALA A 41 2.13 -8.44 12.03
N ILE A 42 2.37 -9.56 11.33
CA ILE A 42 3.19 -10.66 11.85
C ILE A 42 4.63 -10.19 12.04
N ALA A 43 5.20 -9.47 11.07
CA ALA A 43 6.57 -8.94 11.17
C ALA A 43 6.74 -7.98 12.35
N VAL A 44 5.77 -7.11 12.62
CA VAL A 44 5.77 -6.21 13.80
C VAL A 44 5.67 -7.00 15.10
N GLY A 45 4.80 -8.01 15.18
CA GLY A 45 4.71 -8.88 16.35
C GLY A 45 6.03 -9.61 16.64
N LEU A 46 6.69 -10.11 15.59
CA LEU A 46 8.02 -10.73 15.68
C LEU A 46 9.08 -9.73 16.15
N ALA A 47 9.08 -8.51 15.62
CA ALA A 47 10.01 -7.45 16.05
C ALA A 47 9.86 -7.12 17.55
N PHE A 48 8.63 -7.04 18.06
CA PHE A 48 8.38 -6.82 19.49
C PHE A 48 8.80 -7.99 20.37
N SER A 49 8.76 -9.23 19.84
CA SER A 49 9.35 -10.40 20.50
C SER A 49 10.87 -10.53 20.32
N GLN A 50 11.53 -9.55 19.67
CA GLN A 50 12.95 -9.57 19.33
C GLN A 50 13.38 -10.78 18.47
N ASN A 51 12.46 -11.32 17.67
CA ASN A 51 12.70 -12.44 16.77
C ASN A 51 12.77 -11.95 15.32
N PHE A 52 13.98 -11.84 14.78
CA PHE A 52 14.20 -11.27 13.45
C PHE A 52 14.25 -12.30 12.31
N ALA A 53 14.20 -13.59 12.61
CA ALA A 53 14.47 -14.66 11.63
C ALA A 53 13.51 -14.63 10.42
N TRP A 54 12.24 -14.32 10.65
CA TRP A 54 11.19 -14.34 9.61
C TRP A 54 10.81 -12.96 9.08
N ILE A 55 11.40 -11.88 9.59
CA ILE A 55 11.00 -10.52 9.20
C ILE A 55 11.39 -10.22 7.75
N THR A 56 12.59 -10.61 7.32
CA THR A 56 13.04 -10.44 5.93
C THR A 56 12.13 -11.14 4.91
N PRO A 57 11.81 -12.45 5.04
CA PRO A 57 10.90 -13.08 4.09
C PRO A 57 9.48 -12.50 4.16
N LEU A 58 8.97 -12.16 5.35
CA LEU A 58 7.67 -11.49 5.48
C LEU A 58 7.66 -10.11 4.79
N TYR A 59 8.76 -9.37 4.85
CA TYR A 59 8.91 -8.10 4.13
C TYR A 59 8.81 -8.30 2.61
N PHE A 60 9.41 -9.35 2.04
CA PHE A 60 9.28 -9.61 0.60
C PHE A 60 7.88 -10.11 0.20
N VAL A 61 7.20 -10.85 1.09
CA VAL A 61 5.76 -11.17 0.90
C VAL A 61 4.93 -9.89 0.93
N PHE A 62 5.18 -8.99 1.89
CA PHE A 62 4.55 -7.66 1.94
C PHE A 62 4.82 -6.88 0.65
N TRP A 63 6.08 -6.79 0.21
CA TRP A 63 6.48 -6.01 -0.94
C TRP A 63 5.85 -6.53 -2.25
N THR A 64 5.84 -7.85 -2.45
CA THR A 64 5.20 -8.46 -3.63
C THR A 64 3.69 -8.26 -3.63
N ALA A 65 3.03 -8.48 -2.49
CA ALA A 65 1.59 -8.28 -2.34
C ALA A 65 1.17 -6.82 -2.52
N LEU A 66 1.97 -5.88 -2.01
CA LEU A 66 1.82 -4.45 -2.26
C LEU A 66 1.96 -4.12 -3.75
N GLY A 67 2.92 -4.74 -4.43
CA GLY A 67 3.09 -4.61 -5.89
C GLY A 67 1.84 -5.06 -6.64
N VAL A 68 1.33 -6.27 -6.36
CA VAL A 68 0.07 -6.77 -6.96
C VAL A 68 -1.07 -5.77 -6.74
N SER A 69 -1.19 -5.26 -5.51
CA SER A 69 -2.18 -4.22 -5.17
C SER A 69 -2.00 -2.95 -6.01
N LEU A 70 -0.77 -2.46 -6.19
CA LEU A 70 -0.47 -1.27 -6.97
C LEU A 70 -0.70 -1.45 -8.48
N PHE A 71 -0.50 -2.64 -9.04
CA PHE A 71 -0.75 -2.86 -10.46
C PHE A 71 -2.22 -3.07 -10.80
N THR A 72 -3.05 -3.41 -9.81
CA THR A 72 -4.48 -3.73 -10.00
C THR A 72 -5.44 -2.69 -9.43
N ILE A 73 -4.94 -1.71 -8.67
CA ILE A 73 -5.75 -0.61 -8.14
C ILE A 73 -6.15 0.38 -9.25
N HIS A 74 -7.42 0.79 -9.25
CA HIS A 74 -7.92 1.86 -10.12
C HIS A 74 -7.63 3.22 -9.49
N ILE A 75 -6.84 4.05 -10.18
CA ILE A 75 -6.49 5.42 -9.78
C ILE A 75 -6.69 6.33 -11.00
N TYR A 76 -7.54 7.35 -10.88
CA TYR A 76 -7.81 8.31 -11.95
C TYR A 76 -6.57 9.05 -12.45
N LEU A 77 -5.74 9.50 -11.51
CA LEU A 77 -4.56 10.29 -11.78
C LEU A 77 -3.41 9.37 -12.20
N LYS A 78 -3.26 9.13 -13.50
CA LYS A 78 -2.17 8.32 -14.07
C LYS A 78 -0.77 8.74 -13.58
N PRO A 79 -0.40 10.03 -13.47
CA PRO A 79 0.92 10.41 -12.94
C PRO A 79 1.13 9.95 -11.49
N LEU A 80 0.09 10.04 -10.65
CA LEU A 80 0.14 9.54 -9.28
C LEU A 80 0.34 8.03 -9.27
N HIS A 81 -0.42 7.29 -10.08
CA HIS A 81 -0.31 5.84 -10.17
C HIS A 81 1.11 5.38 -10.55
N LEU A 82 1.69 6.00 -11.57
CA LEU A 82 3.07 5.73 -12.01
C LEU A 82 4.10 6.09 -10.93
N ALA A 83 3.92 7.22 -10.23
CA ALA A 83 4.81 7.60 -9.13
C ALA A 83 4.81 6.56 -8.01
N LEU A 84 3.64 6.02 -7.63
CA LEU A 84 3.54 4.97 -6.60
C LEU A 84 4.21 3.67 -7.05
N GLN A 85 4.07 3.27 -8.32
CA GLN A 85 4.75 2.11 -8.87
C GLN A 85 6.28 2.29 -8.90
N ALA A 86 6.75 3.49 -9.28
CA ALA A 86 8.17 3.82 -9.25
C ALA A 86 8.72 3.79 -7.82
N PHE A 87 8.00 4.34 -6.84
CA PHE A 87 8.38 4.28 -5.43
C PHE A 87 8.47 2.84 -4.92
N TRP A 88 7.48 2.00 -5.25
CA TRP A 88 7.53 0.57 -4.92
C TRP A 88 8.74 -0.13 -5.54
N ALA A 89 9.07 0.16 -6.80
CA ALA A 89 10.20 -0.42 -7.49
C ALA A 89 11.55 0.03 -6.90
N ILE A 90 11.72 1.33 -6.65
CA ILE A 90 12.94 1.91 -6.03
C ILE A 90 13.17 1.28 -4.65
N GLY A 91 12.13 1.24 -3.80
CA GLY A 91 12.24 0.66 -2.46
C GLY A 91 12.56 -0.84 -2.48
N GLY A 92 11.95 -1.59 -3.40
CA GLY A 92 12.23 -3.01 -3.60
C GLY A 92 13.66 -3.28 -4.05
N LEU A 93 14.11 -2.57 -5.09
CA LEU A 93 15.47 -2.72 -5.62
C LEU A 93 16.52 -2.34 -4.57
N ALA A 94 16.28 -1.26 -3.80
CA ALA A 94 17.14 -0.89 -2.69
C ALA A 94 17.21 -1.98 -1.61
N SER A 95 16.07 -2.59 -1.29
CA SER A 95 15.98 -3.70 -0.31
C SER A 95 16.76 -4.93 -0.76
N ILE A 96 16.66 -5.28 -2.04
CA ILE A 96 17.42 -6.39 -2.65
C ILE A 96 18.92 -6.07 -2.60
N GLY A 97 19.32 -4.85 -2.97
CA GLY A 97 20.70 -4.41 -2.86
C GLY A 97 21.26 -4.56 -1.44
N MET A 98 20.51 -4.13 -0.42
CA MET A 98 20.93 -4.26 0.99
C MET A 98 21.05 -5.73 1.41
N LEU A 99 20.12 -6.59 0.98
CA LEU A 99 20.18 -8.03 1.27
C LEU A 99 21.41 -8.70 0.65
N LEU A 100 21.87 -8.24 -0.51
CA LEU A 100 23.06 -8.78 -1.17
C LEU A 100 24.36 -8.24 -0.57
N LEU A 101 24.32 -7.07 0.07
CA LEU A 101 25.48 -6.38 0.62
C LEU A 101 25.69 -6.64 2.12
N SER A 102 24.68 -7.13 2.84
CA SER A 102 24.71 -7.36 4.27
C SER A 102 24.39 -8.81 4.62
N SER A 103 25.07 -9.35 5.63
CA SER A 103 24.77 -10.65 6.23
C SER A 103 23.71 -10.57 7.33
N GLU A 104 23.30 -9.36 7.73
CA GLU A 104 22.29 -9.15 8.75
C GLU A 104 20.86 -9.23 8.20
N PRO A 105 19.86 -9.58 9.03
CA PRO A 105 18.47 -9.44 8.65
C PRO A 105 18.15 -8.01 8.20
N LEU A 106 17.41 -7.86 7.09
CA LEU A 106 17.16 -6.56 6.44
C LEU A 106 16.60 -5.52 7.41
N ALA A 107 15.64 -5.90 8.26
CA ALA A 107 15.02 -4.98 9.21
C ALA A 107 16.02 -4.47 10.27
N LEU A 108 16.96 -5.32 10.71
CA LEU A 108 18.00 -4.93 11.66
C LEU A 108 19.01 -3.99 11.00
N TYR A 109 19.45 -4.33 9.79
CA TYR A 109 20.36 -3.51 9.02
C TYR A 109 19.80 -2.09 8.77
N VAL A 110 18.52 -1.99 8.38
CA VAL A 110 17.86 -0.70 8.14
C VAL A 110 17.74 0.11 9.43
N TYR A 111 17.41 -0.53 10.55
CA TYR A 111 17.31 0.11 11.86
C TYR A 111 18.67 0.65 12.36
N GLN A 112 19.76 -0.06 12.10
CA GLN A 112 21.11 0.36 12.49
C GLN A 112 21.72 1.38 11.53
N HIS A 113 21.27 1.42 10.27
CA HIS A 113 21.74 2.34 9.25
C HIS A 113 20.58 3.18 8.70
N PRO A 114 20.06 4.18 9.45
CA PRO A 114 18.84 4.90 9.07
C PRO A 114 18.91 5.59 7.70
N ILE A 115 20.10 5.94 7.22
CA ILE A 115 20.31 6.52 5.88
C ILE A 115 19.75 5.64 4.75
N THR A 116 19.66 4.32 4.98
CA THR A 116 19.05 3.36 4.05
C THR A 116 17.58 3.64 3.77
N ILE A 117 16.89 4.40 4.62
CA ILE A 117 15.49 4.85 4.42
C ILE A 117 15.35 5.68 3.15
N PHE A 118 16.38 6.39 2.69
CA PHE A 118 16.34 7.06 1.37
C PHE A 118 16.25 6.07 0.19
N GLY A 119 16.48 4.78 0.41
CA GLY A 119 16.20 3.71 -0.55
C GLY A 119 14.91 2.97 -0.19
N ILE A 120 14.96 2.15 0.87
CA ILE A 120 13.85 1.25 1.24
C ILE A 120 12.56 2.00 1.62
N GLY A 121 12.70 3.23 2.13
CA GLY A 121 11.58 4.08 2.52
C GLY A 121 10.62 4.39 1.36
N PHE A 122 11.07 4.31 0.11
CA PHE A 122 10.22 4.47 -1.06
C PHE A 122 9.12 3.40 -1.15
N THR A 123 9.35 2.16 -0.68
CA THR A 123 8.28 1.14 -0.56
C THR A 123 7.14 1.68 0.32
N PHE A 124 7.48 2.31 1.42
CA PHE A 124 6.53 2.84 2.39
C PHE A 124 5.92 4.18 1.95
N ALA A 125 6.63 4.97 1.13
CA ALA A 125 6.05 6.10 0.42
C ALA A 125 4.95 5.66 -0.55
N ALA A 126 5.16 4.55 -1.29
CA ALA A 126 4.13 3.97 -2.14
C ALA A 126 2.90 3.51 -1.34
N LEU A 127 3.10 2.83 -0.21
CA LEU A 127 2.02 2.44 0.70
C LEU A 127 1.27 3.67 1.27
N THR A 128 2.01 4.71 1.68
CA THR A 128 1.44 5.96 2.17
C THR A 128 0.54 6.61 1.12
N GLY A 129 0.92 6.54 -0.16
CA GLY A 129 0.09 6.99 -1.27
C GLY A 129 -1.23 6.25 -1.42
N ILE A 130 -1.27 4.93 -1.14
CA ILE A 130 -2.53 4.17 -1.09
C ILE A 130 -3.41 4.67 0.05
N PHE A 131 -2.84 4.84 1.26
CA PHE A 131 -3.61 5.36 2.39
C PHE A 131 -4.15 6.76 2.12
N PHE A 132 -3.32 7.63 1.53
CA PHE A 132 -3.72 8.96 1.12
C PHE A 132 -4.89 8.90 0.14
N LYS A 133 -4.78 8.14 -0.96
CA LYS A 133 -5.88 7.96 -1.94
C LYS A 133 -7.18 7.58 -1.23
N GLU A 134 -7.12 6.63 -0.32
CA GLU A 134 -8.29 6.08 0.36
C GLU A 134 -8.89 7.04 1.40
N ALA A 135 -8.05 7.86 2.05
CA ALA A 135 -8.51 8.94 2.91
C ALA A 135 -9.32 9.99 2.13
N PHE A 136 -8.87 10.33 0.91
CA PHE A 136 -9.58 11.29 0.05
C PHE A 136 -10.83 10.70 -0.60
N CYS A 137 -10.77 9.45 -1.09
CA CYS A 137 -11.89 8.81 -1.79
C CYS A 137 -13.03 8.38 -0.86
N PHE A 138 -12.71 7.84 0.33
CA PHE A 138 -13.70 7.21 1.21
C PHE A 138 -13.78 7.82 2.61
N ASN A 139 -13.03 8.89 2.89
CA ASN A 139 -13.01 9.57 4.18
C ASN A 139 -12.76 8.63 5.37
N ARG A 140 -11.97 7.57 5.14
CA ARG A 140 -11.69 6.51 6.12
C ARG A 140 -10.87 7.07 7.27
N PHE A 141 -11.28 6.78 8.50
CA PHE A 141 -10.62 7.33 9.69
C PHE A 141 -9.21 6.77 9.82
N GLU A 142 -9.05 5.45 9.73
CA GLU A 142 -7.78 4.76 9.89
C GLU A 142 -6.71 5.26 8.90
N THR A 143 -7.07 5.54 7.65
CA THR A 143 -6.11 5.99 6.65
C THR A 143 -5.65 7.43 6.87
N LYS A 144 -6.47 8.29 7.49
CA LYS A 144 -6.06 9.65 7.89
C LYS A 144 -4.97 9.66 8.94
N PHE A 145 -4.88 8.63 9.79
CA PHE A 145 -3.78 8.46 10.75
C PHE A 145 -2.61 7.70 10.13
N LEU A 146 -2.87 6.70 9.30
CA LEU A 146 -1.80 5.97 8.61
C LEU A 146 -0.96 6.90 7.72
N THR A 147 -1.59 7.83 6.99
CA THR A 147 -0.88 8.77 6.11
C THR A 147 0.21 9.58 6.83
N PRO A 148 -0.01 10.17 8.02
CA PRO A 148 1.06 10.82 8.79
C PRO A 148 1.91 9.86 9.63
N ILE A 149 1.37 8.75 10.15
CA ILE A 149 2.13 7.83 11.04
C ILE A 149 3.35 7.26 10.31
N VAL A 150 3.18 6.75 9.08
CA VAL A 150 4.25 6.11 8.31
C VAL A 150 5.43 7.06 8.09
N PRO A 151 5.27 8.25 7.46
CA PRO A 151 6.38 9.17 7.25
C PRO A 151 6.93 9.73 8.56
N SER A 152 6.10 9.96 9.58
CA SER A 152 6.58 10.46 10.88
C SER A 152 7.50 9.45 11.57
N LEU A 153 7.16 8.16 11.54
CA LEU A 153 8.01 7.11 12.07
C LEU A 153 9.35 7.04 11.32
N LEU A 154 9.30 6.96 9.99
CA LEU A 154 10.51 6.79 9.17
C LEU A 154 11.43 8.01 9.23
N LEU A 155 10.89 9.22 9.12
CA LEU A 155 11.68 10.46 9.20
C LEU A 155 12.15 10.75 10.63
N GLY A 156 11.33 10.39 11.63
CA GLY A 156 11.71 10.48 13.03
C GLY A 156 12.90 9.59 13.37
N HIS A 157 12.89 8.34 12.90
CA HIS A 157 14.01 7.40 13.03
C HIS A 157 15.23 7.88 12.23
N LEU A 158 15.04 8.30 10.97
CA LEU A 158 16.11 8.82 10.11
C LEU A 158 16.86 10.01 10.73
N SER A 159 16.13 10.92 11.38
CA SER A 159 16.71 12.12 11.99
C SER A 159 17.25 11.88 13.41
N GLY A 160 17.00 10.71 14.00
CA GLY A 160 17.41 10.38 15.37
C GLY A 160 16.68 11.17 16.46
N ILE A 161 15.61 11.89 16.12
CA ILE A 161 14.86 12.72 17.08
C ILE A 161 13.82 11.93 17.87
N LEU A 162 13.43 10.75 17.37
CA LEU A 162 12.31 9.98 17.88
C LEU A 162 12.78 8.99 18.95
N PRO A 163 12.32 9.08 20.21
CA PRO A 163 12.67 8.09 21.23
C PRO A 163 12.13 6.70 20.87
N LEU A 164 12.84 5.64 21.28
CA LEU A 164 12.46 4.24 21.01
C LEU A 164 11.01 3.90 21.37
N VAL A 165 10.52 4.41 22.51
CA VAL A 165 9.12 4.19 22.94
C VAL A 165 8.13 4.70 21.89
N TRP A 166 8.40 5.87 21.29
CA TRP A 166 7.55 6.43 20.25
C TRP A 166 7.67 5.68 18.93
N GLU A 167 8.85 5.18 18.58
CA GLU A 167 9.03 4.30 17.42
C GLU A 167 8.16 3.04 17.54
N GLN A 168 8.18 2.39 18.70
CA GLN A 168 7.38 1.20 19.00
C GLN A 168 5.88 1.50 18.98
N VAL A 169 5.45 2.61 19.58
CA VAL A 169 4.03 3.03 19.59
C VAL A 169 3.54 3.30 18.17
N LEU A 170 4.32 4.04 17.36
CA LEU A 170 3.94 4.33 15.97
C LEU A 170 3.93 3.07 15.10
N LEU A 171 4.91 2.18 15.26
CA LEU A 171 4.97 0.91 14.52
C LEU A 171 3.79 -0.01 14.87
N GLY A 172 3.47 -0.14 16.15
CA GLY A 172 2.32 -0.91 16.63
C GLY A 172 0.99 -0.30 16.15
N GLY A 173 0.87 1.03 16.25
CA GLY A 173 -0.30 1.77 15.75
C GLY A 173 -0.49 1.58 14.23
N TRP A 174 0.58 1.63 13.46
CA TRP A 174 0.55 1.33 12.03
C TRP A 174 0.06 -0.09 11.77
N ALA A 175 0.60 -1.11 12.43
CA ALA A 175 0.18 -2.50 12.23
C ALA A 175 -1.33 -2.69 12.48
N VAL A 176 -1.84 -2.16 13.60
CA VAL A 176 -3.26 -2.25 13.95
C VAL A 176 -4.14 -1.51 12.95
N LEU A 177 -3.82 -0.26 12.63
CA LEU A 177 -4.63 0.54 11.71
C LEU A 177 -4.59 -0.03 10.29
N PHE A 178 -3.46 -0.59 9.85
CA PHE A 178 -3.35 -1.21 8.54
C PHE A 178 -4.18 -2.50 8.46
N ALA A 179 -4.19 -3.32 9.51
CA ALA A 179 -5.08 -4.48 9.60
C ALA A 179 -6.56 -4.08 9.55
N ILE A 180 -6.97 -3.06 10.31
CA ILE A 180 -8.34 -2.51 10.28
C ILE A 180 -8.69 -2.05 8.86
N PHE A 181 -7.80 -1.28 8.23
CA PHE A 181 -7.99 -0.79 6.87
C PHE A 181 -8.20 -1.96 5.88
N ALA A 182 -7.32 -2.98 5.92
CA ALA A 182 -7.40 -4.13 5.03
C ALA A 182 -8.70 -4.93 5.22
N ILE A 183 -9.08 -5.24 6.47
CA ILE A 183 -10.34 -5.96 6.76
C ILE A 183 -11.54 -5.17 6.23
N ARG A 184 -11.57 -3.86 6.47
CA ARG A 184 -12.67 -3.01 5.99
C ARG A 184 -12.70 -2.86 4.47
N LYS A 185 -11.60 -3.13 3.76
CA LYS A 185 -11.57 -3.19 2.29
C LYS A 185 -12.14 -4.50 1.77
N LEU A 186 -11.92 -5.61 2.46
CA LEU A 186 -12.49 -6.92 2.07
C LEU A 186 -14.03 -6.92 2.09
N ILE A 187 -14.64 -6.22 3.04
CA ILE A 187 -16.11 -6.17 3.19
C ILE A 187 -16.80 -5.09 2.34
N GLN A 188 -16.05 -4.16 1.74
CA GLN A 188 -16.63 -3.04 0.99
C GLN A 188 -17.29 -3.53 -0.33
N PRO A 189 -18.36 -2.90 -0.82
CA PRO A 189 -18.84 -3.16 -2.19
C PRO A 189 -17.74 -2.92 -3.24
N ILE A 190 -17.70 -3.70 -4.32
CA ILE A 190 -16.67 -3.59 -5.38
C ILE A 190 -16.79 -2.30 -6.22
N PRO A 191 -17.97 -1.90 -6.73
CA PRO A 191 -18.07 -0.79 -7.69
C PRO A 191 -17.37 0.52 -7.28
N PRO A 192 -17.43 0.96 -6.00
CA PRO A 192 -16.74 2.19 -5.59
C PRO A 192 -15.21 2.16 -5.74
N ASP A 193 -14.57 0.98 -5.73
CA ASP A 193 -13.12 0.86 -5.90
C ASP A 193 -12.67 0.93 -7.37
N ILE A 194 -13.59 0.81 -8.32
CA ILE A 194 -13.36 1.00 -9.77
C ILE A 194 -13.48 2.49 -10.09
N GLY A 195 -14.50 3.14 -9.52
CA GLY A 195 -14.86 4.52 -9.82
C GLY A 195 -15.65 4.65 -11.13
N ASP A 196 -16.00 5.88 -11.46
CA ASP A 196 -16.60 6.32 -12.70
C ASP A 196 -15.67 6.15 -13.92
N LYS A 197 -15.93 5.14 -14.76
CA LYS A 197 -15.15 4.85 -15.98
C LYS A 197 -15.24 5.95 -17.03
N SER A 198 -16.33 6.73 -17.07
CA SER A 198 -16.47 7.84 -18.03
C SER A 198 -15.41 8.93 -17.81
N VAL A 199 -14.99 9.14 -16.56
CA VAL A 199 -13.90 10.06 -16.21
C VAL A 199 -12.56 9.54 -16.73
N PHE A 200 -12.30 8.23 -16.65
CA PHE A 200 -11.07 7.64 -17.19
C PHE A 200 -10.98 7.82 -18.71
N GLU A 201 -12.08 7.57 -19.43
CA GLU A 201 -12.15 7.76 -20.89
C GLU A 201 -11.95 9.22 -21.28
N TYR A 202 -12.62 10.14 -20.59
CA TYR A 202 -12.45 11.58 -20.80
C TYR A 202 -11.01 12.06 -20.60
N LEU A 203 -10.36 11.64 -19.50
CA LEU A 203 -8.97 12.00 -19.21
C LEU A 203 -8.01 11.40 -20.24
N LYS A 204 -8.27 10.18 -20.72
CA LYS A 204 -7.47 9.53 -21.77
C LYS A 204 -7.57 10.31 -23.09
N HIS A 205 -8.76 10.77 -23.47
CA HIS A 205 -8.95 11.61 -24.67
C HIS A 205 -8.26 12.97 -24.58
N LYS A 206 -8.18 13.58 -23.39
CA LYS A 206 -7.46 14.85 -23.19
C LYS A 206 -5.93 14.74 -23.20
N GLN A 207 -5.41 13.55 -22.93
CA GLN A 207 -3.98 13.27 -22.86
C GLN A 207 -3.42 12.62 -24.15
N ALA A 208 -4.28 12.31 -25.12
CA ALA A 208 -3.94 11.84 -26.46
C ALA A 208 -3.77 13.01 -27.41
#